data_AF-A0A453PJ48-F1
#
_entry.id   AF-A0A453PJ48-F1
#
_cell.length_a   1.000
_cell.length_b   1.000
_cell.length_c   1.000
_cell.angle_alpha   90.00
_cell.angle_beta   90.00
_cell.angle_gamma   90.00
#
_symmetry.space_group_name_H-M   'P 1'
#
loop_
_entity.id
_entity.type
_entity.pdbx_description
1 polymer ?
#
loop_
_entity_poly.entity_id
_entity_poly.type
_entity_poly.pdbx_seq_one_letter_code
_entity_poly.pdbx_strand_id
1 'polypeptide(L)'
;RNTTADVLCEMTQVFLILTANHRNIVRMPVVMRELWLEMWHDMHPHSKSKFVTKAFRGPLRHEDCHWDYAKARCAFPEFCEYRYTFGDVHLGMSCRLKYSSTKLLRQYL
;
A
#
# COMPACT_ATOMS: atom_id res chain seq x y z
N ARG A 1 -2.79 21.44 -20.26
CA ARG A 1 -3.26 20.19 -20.90
C ARG A 1 -3.36 19.18 -19.77
N ASN A 2 -4.57 18.96 -19.23
CA ASN A 2 -4.80 17.98 -18.17
C ASN A 2 -4.94 16.61 -18.83
N THR A 3 -3.88 15.82 -18.81
CA THR A 3 -3.97 14.43 -19.21
C THR A 3 -4.51 13.63 -18.03
N THR A 4 -5.46 12.74 -18.29
CA THR A 4 -6.13 11.90 -17.28
C THR A 4 -5.18 11.05 -16.42
N ALA A 5 -3.93 10.88 -16.86
CA ALA A 5 -2.84 10.28 -16.09
C ALA A 5 -2.35 11.16 -14.92
N ASP A 6 -2.40 12.49 -15.05
CA ASP A 6 -1.93 13.42 -14.01
C ASP A 6 -2.88 13.39 -12.80
N VAL A 7 -4.19 13.28 -13.05
CA VAL A 7 -5.23 13.20 -12.00
C VAL A 7 -5.22 11.85 -11.27
N LEU A 8 -4.89 10.77 -11.98
CA LEU A 8 -4.67 9.45 -11.38
C LEU A 8 -3.41 9.43 -10.50
N CYS A 9 -2.39 10.24 -10.83
CA CYS A 9 -1.14 10.32 -10.08
C CYS A 9 -1.31 11.08 -8.75
N GLU A 10 -2.04 12.21 -8.73
CA GLU A 10 -2.23 13.06 -7.54
C GLU A 10 -2.75 12.32 -6.29
N MET A 11 -3.51 11.22 -6.48
CA MET A 11 -4.11 10.45 -5.40
C MET A 11 -3.32 9.18 -5.02
N THR A 12 -2.12 9.00 -5.57
CA THR A 12 -1.28 7.81 -5.34
C THR A 12 0.02 8.16 -4.62
N GLN A 13 0.53 7.26 -3.77
CA GLN A 13 1.82 7.43 -3.06
C GLN A 13 3.01 7.64 -4.02
N VAL A 14 2.85 7.33 -5.32
CA VAL A 14 3.86 7.52 -6.37
C VAL A 14 4.13 9.00 -6.64
N PHE A 15 3.10 9.87 -6.60
CA PHE A 15 3.25 11.31 -6.79
C PHE A 15 4.07 11.99 -5.68
N LEU A 16 3.94 11.51 -4.43
CA LEU A 16 4.73 11.98 -3.29
C LEU A 16 6.22 11.69 -3.41
N ILE A 17 6.61 10.62 -4.11
CA ILE A 17 8.02 10.26 -4.33
C ILE A 17 8.62 11.11 -5.45
N LEU A 18 7.88 11.31 -6.54
CA LEU A 18 8.36 12.07 -7.71
C LEU A 18 8.54 13.57 -7.41
N THR A 19 7.83 14.10 -6.42
CA THR A 19 7.95 15.48 -5.95
C THR A 19 8.93 15.65 -4.78
N ALA A 20 9.42 14.56 -4.19
CA ALA A 20 10.36 14.61 -3.08
C ALA A 20 11.78 14.93 -3.56
N ASN A 21 12.44 15.89 -2.91
CA ASN A 21 13.89 16.08 -3.05
C ASN A 21 14.61 14.74 -2.77
N HIS A 22 15.55 14.34 -3.64
CA HIS A 22 16.25 13.05 -3.57
C HIS A 22 16.81 12.72 -2.16
N ARG A 23 17.22 13.73 -1.40
CA ARG A 23 17.74 13.60 -0.03
C ARG A 23 16.70 13.22 1.02
N ASN A 24 15.42 13.52 0.76
CA ASN A 24 14.30 13.24 1.65
C ASN A 24 13.63 11.90 1.37
N ILE A 25 13.95 11.22 0.26
CA ILE A 25 13.37 9.92 -0.09
C ILE A 25 13.61 8.89 1.01
N VAL A 26 14.83 8.82 1.55
CA VAL A 26 15.20 7.91 2.65
C VAL A 26 14.52 8.25 3.99
N ARG A 27 13.92 9.44 4.11
CA ARG A 27 13.14 9.86 5.27
C ARG A 27 11.65 9.51 5.12
N MET A 28 11.21 9.12 3.93
CA MET A 28 9.82 8.73 3.70
C MET A 28 9.58 7.35 4.33
N PRO A 29 8.63 7.24 5.29
CA PRO A 29 8.37 5.97 5.97
C PRO A 29 7.80 4.91 5.02
N VAL A 30 7.08 5.34 3.97
CA VAL A 30 6.56 4.46 2.93
C VAL A 30 7.71 3.80 2.16
N VAL A 31 8.69 4.57 1.71
CA VAL A 31 9.83 4.05 0.93
C VAL A 31 10.68 3.10 1.76
N MET A 32 11.04 3.50 2.99
CA MET A 32 11.87 2.66 3.86
C MET A 32 11.18 1.35 4.23
N ARG A 33 9.86 1.36 4.40
CA ARG A 33 9.07 0.15 4.66
C ARG A 33 9.11 -0.82 3.48
N GLU A 34 8.94 -0.33 2.26
CA GLU A 34 8.99 -1.18 1.05
C GLU A 34 10.40 -1.75 0.84
N LEU A 35 11.42 -0.90 0.96
CA LEU A 35 12.81 -1.34 0.85
C LEU A 35 13.17 -2.40 1.90
N TRP A 36 12.68 -2.23 3.13
CA TRP A 36 12.89 -3.22 4.18
C TRP A 36 12.21 -4.55 3.86
N LEU A 37 11.00 -4.53 3.29
CA LEU A 37 10.28 -5.75 2.90
C LEU A 37 11.02 -6.54 1.80
N GLU A 38 11.50 -5.84 0.78
CA GLU A 38 12.32 -6.42 -0.31
C GLU A 38 13.58 -7.08 0.27
N MET A 39 14.35 -6.32 1.06
CA MET A 39 15.62 -6.81 1.61
C MET A 39 15.41 -7.94 2.63
N TRP A 40 14.35 -7.87 3.43
CA TRP A 40 13.98 -8.95 4.34
C TRP A 40 13.70 -10.22 3.53
N HIS A 41 12.82 -10.15 2.53
CA HIS A 41 12.49 -11.29 1.68
C HIS A 41 13.72 -11.96 1.05
N ASP A 42 14.61 -11.18 0.45
CA ASP A 42 15.80 -11.70 -0.25
C ASP A 42 16.82 -12.34 0.71
N MET A 43 16.82 -11.93 1.97
CA MET A 43 17.69 -12.51 3.00
C MET A 43 17.14 -13.83 3.57
N HIS A 44 15.88 -14.19 3.31
CA HIS A 44 15.30 -15.40 3.91
C HIS A 44 15.79 -16.68 3.23
N PRO A 45 16.32 -17.65 3.99
CA PRO A 45 16.84 -18.91 3.44
C PRO A 45 15.75 -19.79 2.81
N HIS A 46 14.47 -19.47 3.04
CA HIS A 46 13.32 -20.23 2.54
C HIS A 46 12.52 -19.48 1.47
N SER A 47 13.01 -18.34 0.97
CA SER A 47 12.33 -17.56 -0.08
C SER A 47 12.11 -18.42 -1.33
N LYS A 48 10.85 -18.73 -1.64
CA LYS A 48 10.50 -19.60 -2.79
C LYS A 48 10.29 -18.86 -4.11
N SER A 49 10.07 -17.55 -4.09
CA SER A 49 9.67 -16.75 -5.27
C SER A 49 10.45 -15.46 -5.37
N LYS A 50 10.43 -14.77 -6.53
CA LYS A 50 10.94 -13.39 -6.62
C LYS A 50 9.98 -12.44 -5.91
N PHE A 51 10.49 -11.46 -5.16
CA PHE A 51 9.65 -10.47 -4.51
C PHE A 51 8.85 -9.67 -5.57
N VAL A 52 7.55 -9.51 -5.34
CA VAL A 52 6.65 -8.81 -6.25
C VAL A 52 6.60 -7.34 -5.87
N THR A 53 6.94 -6.46 -6.82
CA THR A 53 6.93 -5.01 -6.56
C THR A 53 5.53 -4.52 -6.20
N LYS A 54 5.45 -3.45 -5.39
CA LYS A 54 4.21 -2.90 -4.82
C LYS A 54 3.08 -2.73 -5.84
N ALA A 55 3.39 -2.41 -7.10
CA ALA A 55 2.39 -2.20 -8.16
C ALA A 55 1.62 -3.47 -8.55
N PHE A 56 2.21 -4.65 -8.39
CA PHE A 56 1.62 -5.92 -8.82
C PHE A 56 1.10 -6.77 -7.64
N ARG A 57 1.32 -6.34 -6.39
CA ARG A 57 0.84 -7.03 -5.19
C ARG A 57 -0.30 -6.28 -4.50
N GLY A 58 -1.10 -7.01 -3.74
CA GLY A 58 -2.16 -6.44 -2.89
C GLY A 58 -1.61 -5.65 -1.69
N PRO A 59 -2.49 -4.92 -0.98
CA PRO A 59 -2.14 -4.18 0.24
C PRO A 59 -1.72 -5.14 1.36
N LEU A 60 -0.67 -4.79 2.10
CA LEU A 60 -0.11 -5.63 3.17
C LEU A 60 -0.37 -5.07 4.57
N ARG A 61 -0.67 -3.76 4.66
CA ARG A 61 -1.06 -3.10 5.92
C ARG A 61 -2.39 -2.37 5.77
N HIS A 62 -3.01 -2.06 6.91
CA HIS A 62 -4.24 -1.26 6.95
C HIS A 62 -4.06 0.10 6.27
N GLU A 63 -2.89 0.71 6.41
CA GLU A 63 -2.55 2.01 5.78
C GLU A 63 -2.49 1.96 4.25
N ASP A 64 -2.30 0.77 3.65
CA ASP A 64 -2.32 0.62 2.19
C ASP A 64 -3.77 0.50 1.66
N CYS A 65 -4.74 0.19 2.52
CA CYS A 65 -6.15 0.19 2.16
C CYS A 65 -6.66 1.64 2.14
N HIS A 66 -7.27 2.05 1.02
CA HIS A 66 -7.89 3.36 0.88
C HIS A 66 -9.29 3.24 0.30
N TRP A 67 -10.08 4.30 0.49
CA TRP A 67 -11.43 4.40 -0.01
C TRP A 67 -11.44 5.00 -1.42
N ASP A 68 -12.05 4.29 -2.37
CA ASP A 68 -12.30 4.78 -3.72
C ASP A 68 -13.63 5.54 -3.75
N TYR A 69 -13.57 6.87 -3.75
CA TYR A 69 -14.77 7.72 -3.78
C TYR A 69 -15.61 7.54 -5.05
N ALA A 70 -14.97 7.28 -6.20
CA ALA A 70 -15.67 7.08 -7.47
C ALA A 70 -16.55 5.81 -7.48
N LYS A 71 -16.14 4.77 -6.74
CA LYS A 71 -16.83 3.47 -6.70
C LYS A 71 -17.57 3.23 -5.38
N ALA A 72 -17.52 4.18 -4.46
CA ALA A 72 -18.07 4.10 -3.11
C ALA A 72 -17.74 2.78 -2.39
N ARG A 73 -16.49 2.31 -2.52
CA ARG A 73 -16.00 1.07 -1.91
C ARG A 73 -14.51 1.17 -1.58
N CYS A 74 -13.98 0.28 -0.75
CA CYS A 74 -12.53 0.16 -0.60
C CYS A 74 -11.91 -0.23 -1.94
N ALA A 75 -10.77 0.37 -2.30
CA ALA A 75 -10.15 0.20 -3.62
C ALA A 75 -9.83 -1.26 -3.97
N PHE A 76 -9.47 -2.04 -2.95
CA PHE A 76 -9.16 -3.47 -3.06
C PHE A 76 -10.20 -4.31 -2.31
N PRO A 77 -11.33 -4.69 -2.94
CA PRO A 77 -12.38 -5.46 -2.26
C PRO A 77 -11.95 -6.88 -1.88
N GLU A 78 -10.96 -7.46 -2.58
CA GLU A 78 -10.45 -8.80 -2.29
C GLU A 78 -9.65 -8.85 -0.98
N PHE A 79 -8.90 -7.79 -0.67
CA PHE A 79 -7.96 -7.75 0.45
C PHE A 79 -8.46 -6.89 1.62
N CYS A 80 -9.20 -5.83 1.32
CA CYS A 80 -9.70 -4.88 2.30
C CYS A 80 -11.23 -5.04 2.47
N GLU A 81 -11.69 -4.85 3.69
CA GLU A 81 -13.10 -4.76 4.07
C GLU A 81 -13.39 -3.39 4.68
N TYR A 82 -14.63 -2.94 4.51
CA TYR A 82 -15.12 -1.77 5.22
C TYR A 82 -15.58 -2.19 6.61
N ARG A 83 -14.85 -1.75 7.64
CA ARG A 83 -15.14 -2.05 9.05
C ARG A 83 -15.05 -0.78 9.88
N TYR A 84 -16.21 -0.18 10.09
CA TYR A 84 -16.34 1.01 10.93
C TYR A 84 -16.05 0.68 12.40
N THR A 85 -15.20 1.48 13.01
CA THR A 85 -14.97 1.49 14.46
C THR A 85 -15.23 2.89 14.99
N PHE A 86 -15.79 2.98 16.20
CA PHE A 86 -16.08 4.27 16.82
C PHE A 86 -14.78 5.06 17.00
N GLY A 87 -14.72 6.25 16.38
CA GLY A 87 -13.51 7.07 16.28
C GLY A 87 -12.95 7.22 14.86
N ASP A 88 -13.43 6.41 13.90
CA ASP A 88 -13.10 6.60 12.49
C ASP A 88 -13.87 7.82 11.95
N VAL A 89 -13.17 8.94 11.72
CA VAL A 89 -13.74 10.18 11.19
C VAL A 89 -13.82 10.14 9.66
N HIS A 90 -12.86 9.48 9.00
CA HIS A 90 -12.79 9.39 7.55
C HIS A 90 -13.16 8.00 7.05
N LEU A 91 -13.83 7.91 5.89
CA LEU A 91 -14.20 6.62 5.27
C LEU A 91 -12.97 5.75 4.99
N GLY A 92 -11.83 6.37 4.68
CA GLY A 92 -10.55 5.67 4.51
C GLY A 92 -10.05 4.99 5.79
N MET A 93 -10.30 5.56 6.97
CA MET A 93 -9.91 4.95 8.26
C MET A 93 -10.69 3.66 8.55
N SER A 94 -11.91 3.57 8.03
CA SER A 94 -12.74 2.38 8.14
C SER A 94 -12.36 1.27 7.15
N CYS A 95 -11.55 1.53 6.12
CA CYS A 95 -11.03 0.46 5.26
C CYS A 95 -9.88 -0.29 5.96
N ARG A 96 -10.06 -1.57 6.25
CA ARG A 96 -9.10 -2.40 6.98
C ARG A 96 -8.85 -3.71 6.22
N LEU A 97 -7.68 -4.33 6.41
CA LEU A 97 -7.39 -5.64 5.84
C LEU A 97 -8.29 -6.73 6.44
N LYS A 98 -8.78 -7.62 5.58
CA LYS A 98 -9.52 -8.83 5.94
C LYS A 98 -8.64 -9.86 6.65
N TYR A 99 -7.42 -10.02 6.16
CA TYR A 99 -6.45 -10.96 6.68
C TYR A 99 -5.37 -10.26 7.50
N SER A 100 -4.87 -10.93 8.54
CA SER A 100 -3.72 -10.42 9.29
C SER A 100 -2.51 -10.25 8.38
N SER A 101 -1.76 -9.17 8.57
CA SER A 101 -0.55 -8.86 7.82
C SER A 101 0.46 -10.02 7.83
N THR A 102 0.53 -10.77 8.94
CA THR A 102 1.41 -11.94 9.06
C THR A 102 1.02 -13.08 8.11
N LYS A 103 -0.29 -13.27 7.86
CA LYS A 103 -0.78 -14.29 6.93
C LYS A 103 -0.47 -13.90 5.47
N LEU A 104 -0.58 -12.61 5.15
CA LEU A 104 -0.23 -12.09 3.83
C LEU A 104 1.28 -12.13 3.58
N LEU A 105 2.10 -11.78 4.58
CA LEU A 105 3.56 -11.84 4.49
C LEU A 105 4.09 -13.26 4.30
N ARG A 106 3.46 -14.26 4.93
CA ARG A 106 3.82 -15.68 4.74
C ARG A 106 3.69 -16.14 3.30
N GLN A 107 2.90 -15.49 2.46
CA GLN A 107 2.78 -15.84 1.05
C GLN A 107 4.02 -15.44 0.25
N TYR A 108 4.83 -14.51 0.78
CA TYR A 108 6.05 -14.04 0.15
C TYR A 108 7.31 -14.67 0.78
N LEU A 109 7.21 -15.46 1.84
CA LEU A 109 8.32 -16.33 2.29
C LEU A 109 8.28 -17.63 1.47
#